data_AF-A0A4R9JS83-F1
#
_entry.id   AF-A0A4R9JS83-F1
#
_cell.length_a   1.000
_cell.length_b   1.000
_cell.length_c   1.000
_cell.angle_alpha   90.00
_cell.angle_beta   90.00
_cell.angle_gamma   90.00
#
_symmetry.space_group_name_H-M   'P 1'
#
loop_
_entity.id
_entity.type
_entity.pdbx_description
1 polymer ?
#
loop_
_entity_poly.entity_id
_entity_poly.type
_entity_poly.pdbx_seq_one_letter_code
_entity_poly.pdbx_strand_id
1 'polypeptide(L)'
;MLQLVCVLFSFLVLPSYLLASPGTYDEAAKLLPQIWETKYPLPYGKLLRKDPMGQGIRQISRKKGKYWVYNFEVFMPKYERKETVAVPKADGRNILVYFFWNPGITDEPHRIELGEPHEGK
;
A
#
# COMPACT_ATOMS: atom_id res chain seq x y z
N MET A 1 -35.34 -24.03 28.90
CA MET A 1 -33.91 -23.94 29.28
C MET A 1 -32.94 -24.32 28.16
N LEU A 2 -33.35 -24.96 27.05
CA LEU A 2 -32.42 -25.37 25.97
C LEU A 2 -32.41 -24.43 24.74
N GLN A 3 -33.47 -23.64 24.51
CA GLN A 3 -33.58 -22.77 23.34
C GLN A 3 -32.81 -21.44 23.46
N LEU A 4 -32.46 -21.01 24.66
CA LEU A 4 -31.72 -19.76 24.88
C LEU A 4 -30.23 -19.87 24.50
N VAL A 5 -29.68 -21.09 24.56
CA VAL A 5 -28.24 -21.36 24.34
C VAL A 5 -27.89 -21.34 22.85
N CYS A 6 -28.81 -21.70 21.97
CA CYS A 6 -28.56 -21.70 20.52
C CYS A 6 -28.52 -20.29 19.92
N VAL A 7 -29.30 -19.34 20.46
CA VAL A 7 -29.37 -17.98 19.92
C VAL A 7 -28.12 -17.16 20.26
N LEU A 8 -27.46 -17.44 21.39
CA LEU A 8 -26.21 -16.77 21.76
C LEU A 8 -24.98 -17.24 20.95
N PHE A 9 -25.00 -18.45 20.38
CA PHE A 9 -23.88 -18.95 19.60
C PHE A 9 -23.88 -18.48 18.14
N SER A 10 -25.04 -18.04 17.62
CA SER A 10 -25.16 -17.50 16.25
C SER A 10 -24.59 -16.08 16.10
N PHE A 11 -24.39 -15.35 17.20
CA PHE A 11 -23.88 -13.98 17.17
C PHE A 11 -22.35 -13.87 17.17
N LEU A 12 -21.62 -14.97 17.36
CA LEU A 12 -20.16 -14.99 17.50
C LEU A 12 -19.40 -15.30 16.20
N VAL A 13 -20.12 -15.63 15.13
CA VAL A 13 -19.54 -15.79 13.79
C VAL A 13 -19.71 -14.48 13.03
N LEU A 14 -19.25 -13.38 13.63
CA LEU A 14 -19.06 -12.14 12.89
C LEU A 14 -18.02 -12.45 11.81
N PRO A 15 -18.37 -12.28 10.53
CA PRO A 15 -17.43 -12.41 9.43
C PRO A 15 -16.10 -11.69 9.68
N SER A 16 -15.04 -12.43 10.01
CA SER A 16 -13.68 -11.88 10.07
C SER A 16 -13.24 -11.31 8.71
N TYR A 17 -13.97 -11.64 7.63
CA TYR A 17 -13.80 -11.09 6.29
C TYR A 17 -14.38 -9.68 6.09
N LEU A 18 -15.22 -9.15 7.01
CA LEU A 18 -15.82 -7.82 6.88
C LEU A 18 -14.98 -6.67 7.47
N LEU A 19 -13.89 -7.00 8.17
CA LEU A 19 -12.93 -6.04 8.68
C LEU A 19 -11.58 -6.31 8.02
N ALA A 20 -11.45 -5.88 6.77
CA ALA A 20 -10.13 -5.75 6.15
C ALA A 20 -9.30 -4.76 7.00
N SER A 21 -8.51 -5.31 7.92
CA SER A 21 -7.56 -4.56 8.74
C SER A 21 -6.63 -3.78 7.80
N PRO A 22 -6.23 -2.55 8.17
CA PRO A 22 -5.27 -1.80 7.37
C PRO A 22 -4.01 -2.60 7.07
N GLY A 23 -3.60 -3.49 7.99
CA GLY A 23 -2.24 -3.97 8.08
C GLY A 23 -1.32 -2.92 8.69
N THR A 24 -0.03 -3.20 8.73
CA THR A 24 0.98 -2.30 9.31
C THR A 24 1.83 -1.62 8.25
N TYR A 25 2.51 -0.54 8.63
CA TYR A 25 3.53 0.10 7.80
C TYR A 25 4.66 -0.87 7.40
N ASP A 26 4.97 -1.87 8.24
CA ASP A 26 5.96 -2.91 7.94
C ASP A 26 5.49 -3.87 6.85
N GLU A 27 4.24 -4.29 6.89
CA GLU A 27 3.62 -5.13 5.86
C GLU A 27 3.53 -4.38 4.54
N ALA A 28 3.03 -3.14 4.57
CA ALA A 28 2.97 -2.28 3.39
C ALA A 28 4.36 -2.03 2.80
N ALA A 29 5.39 -1.81 3.63
CA ALA A 29 6.77 -1.63 3.16
C ALA A 29 7.36 -2.87 2.49
N LYS A 30 6.96 -4.08 2.90
CA LYS A 30 7.38 -5.33 2.23
C LYS A 30 6.70 -5.53 0.89
N LEU A 31 5.43 -5.12 0.77
CA LEU A 31 4.65 -5.22 -0.47
C LEU A 31 5.05 -4.16 -1.49
N LEU A 32 5.43 -2.96 -1.05
CA LEU A 32 5.68 -1.83 -1.94
C LEU A 32 6.67 -2.14 -3.08
N PRO A 33 7.87 -2.74 -2.84
CA PRO A 33 8.78 -3.11 -3.92
C PRO A 33 8.16 -4.10 -4.90
N GLN A 34 7.43 -5.11 -4.40
CA GLN A 34 6.81 -6.14 -5.24
C GLN A 34 5.77 -5.52 -6.19
N ILE A 35 4.93 -4.63 -5.67
CA ILE A 35 3.93 -3.93 -6.47
C ILE A 35 4.59 -2.92 -7.42
N TRP A 36 5.67 -2.27 -6.99
CA TRP A 36 6.43 -1.34 -7.83
C TRP A 36 6.91 -2.00 -9.13
N GLU A 37 7.54 -3.17 -9.03
CA GLU A 37 8.06 -3.92 -10.19
C GLU A 37 6.96 -4.33 -11.18
N THR A 38 5.71 -4.44 -10.73
CA THR A 38 4.57 -4.72 -11.62
C THR A 38 4.02 -3.49 -12.33
N LYS A 39 4.27 -2.28 -11.80
CA LYS A 39 3.66 -1.04 -12.30
C LYS A 39 4.63 -0.13 -13.04
N TYR A 40 5.92 -0.17 -12.70
CA TYR A 40 6.90 0.76 -13.24
C TYR A 40 8.03 0.02 -13.94
N PRO A 41 8.54 0.56 -15.06
CA PRO A 41 9.67 -0.04 -15.79
C PRO A 41 11.02 0.18 -15.10
N LEU A 42 11.08 1.06 -14.09
CA LEU A 42 12.30 1.36 -13.34
C LEU A 42 12.30 0.56 -12.04
N PRO A 43 13.45 -0.06 -11.67
CA PRO A 43 13.54 -0.82 -10.44
C PRO A 43 13.20 0.01 -9.22
N TYR A 44 12.64 -0.64 -8.20
CA TYR A 44 12.44 -0.02 -6.91
C TYR A 44 13.78 0.43 -6.31
N GLY A 45 13.79 1.65 -5.78
CA GLY A 45 14.97 2.21 -5.12
C GLY A 45 15.12 1.72 -3.68
N LYS A 46 15.37 2.65 -2.74
CA LYS A 46 15.56 2.34 -1.32
C LYS A 46 14.50 3.02 -0.47
N LEU A 47 13.84 2.28 0.40
CA LEU A 47 12.97 2.86 1.42
C LEU A 47 13.82 3.65 2.43
N LEU A 48 13.51 4.94 2.62
CA LEU A 48 14.19 5.80 3.58
C LEU A 48 13.39 5.96 4.87
N ARG A 49 12.11 6.31 4.76
CA ARG A 49 11.23 6.58 5.92
C ARG A 49 9.83 6.05 5.70
N LYS A 50 9.20 5.65 6.81
CA LYS A 50 7.78 5.32 6.91
C LYS A 50 7.08 6.51 7.57
N ASP A 51 5.91 6.88 7.05
CA ASP A 51 5.14 8.03 7.50
C ASP A 51 5.93 9.35 7.58
N PRO A 52 6.68 9.77 6.54
CA PRO A 52 7.37 11.06 6.54
C PRO A 52 6.44 12.26 6.77
N MET A 53 5.13 12.12 6.53
CA MET A 53 4.13 13.17 6.72
C MET A 53 3.52 13.19 8.13
N GLY A 54 3.77 12.19 8.99
CA GLY A 54 3.16 12.07 10.32
C GLY A 54 1.63 11.93 10.29
N GLN A 55 1.08 11.40 9.20
CA GLN A 55 -0.36 11.28 8.96
C GLN A 55 -0.92 9.94 9.42
N GLY A 56 -0.07 8.98 9.81
CA GLY A 56 -0.46 7.62 10.10
C GLY A 56 -1.04 6.90 8.88
N ILE A 57 -1.77 5.81 9.13
CA ILE A 57 -2.48 5.07 8.09
C ILE A 57 -3.87 5.70 7.95
N ARG A 58 -4.21 6.18 6.75
CA ARG A 58 -5.49 6.85 6.49
C ARG A 58 -6.37 6.01 5.58
N GLN A 59 -7.67 6.26 5.60
CA GLN A 59 -8.60 5.61 4.68
C GLN A 59 -9.13 6.62 3.66
N ILE A 60 -9.10 6.26 2.37
CA ILE A 60 -9.61 7.10 1.28
C ILE A 60 -10.60 6.30 0.44
N SER A 61 -11.74 6.91 0.12
CA SER A 61 -12.71 6.33 -0.80
C SER A 61 -12.31 6.62 -2.25
N ARG A 62 -12.33 5.59 -3.10
CA ARG A 62 -12.09 5.68 -4.56
C ARG A 62 -13.19 4.90 -5.29
N LYS A 63 -13.24 5.00 -6.63
CA LYS A 63 -14.26 4.34 -7.48
C LYS A 63 -14.44 2.83 -7.21
N LYS A 64 -13.35 2.12 -6.93
CA LYS A 64 -13.35 0.66 -6.68
C LYS A 64 -13.56 0.26 -5.22
N GLY A 65 -13.60 1.23 -4.30
CA GLY A 65 -13.78 0.98 -2.86
C GLY A 65 -12.93 1.87 -1.97
N LYS A 66 -12.90 1.55 -0.67
CA LYS A 66 -12.09 2.26 0.32
C LYS A 66 -10.70 1.64 0.39
N TYR A 67 -9.65 2.45 0.36
CA TYR A 67 -8.27 2.01 0.44
C TYR A 67 -7.61 2.55 1.70
N TRP A 68 -6.77 1.74 2.31
CA TRP A 68 -5.82 2.19 3.32
C TRP A 68 -4.62 2.80 2.62
N VAL A 69 -4.16 3.95 3.11
CA VAL A 69 -3.17 4.79 2.46
C VAL A 69 -2.00 4.97 3.40
N TYR A 70 -0.84 4.58 2.89
CA TYR A 70 0.46 4.64 3.52
C TYR A 70 1.31 5.66 2.78
N ASN A 71 2.07 6.47 3.51
CA ASN A 71 3.03 7.38 2.91
C ASN A 71 4.46 6.95 3.25
N PHE A 72 5.33 6.97 2.25
CA PHE A 72 6.73 6.53 2.34
C PHE A 72 7.64 7.54 1.67
N GLU A 73 8.84 7.72 2.22
CA GLU A 73 9.93 8.39 1.52
C GLU A 73 10.83 7.32 0.89
N VAL A 74 10.98 7.36 -0.43
CA VAL A 74 11.79 6.40 -1.19
C VAL A 74 12.88 7.16 -1.95
N PHE A 75 14.13 6.74 -1.81
CA PHE A 75 15.21 7.22 -2.66
C PHE A 75 15.17 6.50 -4.00
N MET A 76 15.03 7.26 -5.08
CA MET A 76 15.13 6.76 -6.45
C MET A 76 16.45 7.21 -7.06
N PRO A 77 17.38 6.28 -7.35
CA PRO A 77 18.61 6.63 -8.05
C PRO A 77 18.30 7.03 -9.49
N LYS A 78 19.18 7.82 -10.11
CA LYS A 78 19.21 7.93 -11.56
C LYS A 78 19.76 6.64 -12.12
N TYR A 79 19.32 6.28 -13.32
CA TYR A 79 19.83 5.11 -14.03
C TYR A 79 20.61 5.57 -15.25
N GLU A 80 21.79 4.99 -15.45
CA GLU A 80 22.48 5.02 -16.73
C GLU A 80 22.21 3.74 -17.48
N ARG A 81 22.13 3.86 -18.81
CA ARG A 81 22.10 2.70 -19.68
C ARG A 81 23.54 2.27 -19.97
N LYS A 82 23.95 1.13 -19.44
CA LYS A 82 25.16 0.43 -19.89
C LYS A 82 24.71 -0.73 -20.77
N GLU A 83 25.00 -0.62 -22.06
CA GLU A 83 24.57 -1.59 -23.08
C GLU A 83 23.03 -1.76 -23.09
N THR A 84 22.54 -2.89 -22.56
CA THR A 84 21.11 -3.24 -22.47
C THR A 84 20.56 -3.20 -21.04
N VAL A 85 21.38 -2.90 -20.04
CA VAL A 85 21.00 -2.96 -18.61
C VAL A 85 20.98 -1.56 -17.99
N ALA A 86 19.95 -1.30 -17.20
CA ALA A 86 19.84 -0.09 -16.38
C ALA A 86 20.70 -0.25 -15.12
N VAL A 87 21.73 0.60 -14.96
CA VAL A 87 22.64 0.58 -13.81
C VAL A 87 22.36 1.81 -12.93
N PRO A 88 22.11 1.65 -11.62
CA PRO A 88 21.84 2.76 -10.73
C PRO A 88 23.10 3.59 -10.46
N LYS A 89 22.94 4.91 -10.42
CA LYS A 89 23.97 5.87 -10.00
C LYS A 89 23.81 6.20 -8.51
N ALA A 90 24.87 6.78 -7.95
CA ALA A 90 24.85 7.34 -6.60
C ALA A 90 23.98 8.61 -6.51
N ASP A 91 23.80 9.34 -7.61
CA ASP A 91 22.91 10.48 -7.66
C ASP A 91 21.45 10.04 -7.87
N GLY A 92 20.52 10.83 -7.35
CA GLY A 92 19.12 10.46 -7.32
C GLY A 92 18.28 11.52 -6.64
N ARG A 93 17.04 11.16 -6.31
CA ARG A 93 16.14 12.03 -5.55
C ARG A 93 15.28 11.20 -4.60
N ASN A 94 14.95 11.81 -3.47
CA ASN A 94 13.90 11.29 -2.60
C ASN A 94 12.55 11.65 -3.22
N ILE A 95 11.62 10.70 -3.20
CA ILE A 95 10.25 10.91 -3.63
C ILE A 95 9.30 10.48 -2.50
N LEU A 96 8.19 11.21 -2.41
CA LEU A 96 7.06 10.81 -1.60
C LEU A 96 6.22 9.80 -2.40
N VAL A 97 5.89 8.68 -1.76
CA VAL A 97 5.13 7.59 -2.36
C VAL A 97 3.92 7.31 -1.50
N TYR A 98 2.73 7.35 -2.11
CA TYR A 98 1.49 6.91 -1.50
C TYR A 98 1.15 5.52 -1.99
N PHE A 99 1.14 4.56 -1.05
CA PHE A 99 0.73 3.19 -1.32
C PHE A 99 -0.68 2.98 -0.80
N PHE A 100 -1.57 2.62 -1.72
CA PHE A 100 -2.97 2.31 -1.47
C PHE A 100 -3.12 0.80 -1.43
N TRP A 101 -3.73 0.29 -0.37
CA TRP A 101 -3.94 -1.13 -0.16
C TRP A 101 -5.35 -1.41 0.35
N ASN A 102 -6.06 -2.32 -0.32
CA ASN A 102 -7.28 -2.93 0.18
C ASN A 102 -7.28 -4.43 -0.16
N PRO A 103 -7.06 -5.32 0.83
CA PRO A 103 -7.08 -6.76 0.60
C PRO A 103 -8.48 -7.32 0.29
N GLY A 104 -9.54 -6.54 0.50
CA GLY A 104 -10.93 -6.89 0.16
C GLY A 104 -11.32 -6.62 -1.29
N ILE A 105 -10.43 -6.05 -2.13
CA ILE A 105 -10.65 -5.85 -3.56
C ILE A 105 -9.80 -6.85 -4.34
N THR A 106 -10.43 -7.71 -5.15
CA THR A 106 -9.73 -8.76 -5.90
C THR A 106 -8.94 -8.25 -7.10
N ASP A 107 -9.51 -7.32 -7.87
CA ASP A 107 -8.97 -6.98 -9.20
C ASP A 107 -7.78 -6.02 -9.13
N GLU A 108 -7.85 -5.04 -8.23
CA GLU A 108 -6.79 -4.04 -8.03
C GLU A 108 -6.66 -3.68 -6.53
N PRO A 109 -6.15 -4.62 -5.71
CA PRO A 109 -5.96 -4.41 -4.28
C PRO A 109 -4.91 -3.34 -3.97
N HIS A 110 -3.99 -3.08 -4.90
CA HIS A 110 -2.85 -2.20 -4.67
C HIS A 110 -2.74 -1.09 -5.72
N ARG A 111 -2.42 0.13 -5.26
CA ARG A 111 -2.08 1.25 -6.14
C ARG A 111 -0.95 2.07 -5.56
N ILE A 112 -0.10 2.61 -6.44
CA ILE A 112 0.99 3.50 -6.08
C ILE A 112 0.71 4.85 -6.75
N GLU A 113 0.85 5.93 -5.98
CA GLU A 113 0.87 7.30 -6.48
C GLU A 113 2.17 7.96 -6.02
N LEU A 114 2.82 8.71 -6.92
CA LEU A 114 4.09 9.38 -6.65
C LEU A 114 3.83 10.89 -6.50
N GLY A 115 4.47 11.54 -5.53
CA GLY A 115 4.25 12.95 -5.23
C GLY A 115 3.05 13.17 -4.32
N GLU A 116 2.34 14.28 -4.50
CA GLU A 116 1.13 14.57 -3.71
C GLU A 116 -0.04 13.69 -4.17
N PRO A 117 -0.81 13.10 -3.23
CA PRO A 117 -1.90 12.22 -3.59
C PRO A 117 -2.96 13.04 -4.31
N HIS A 118 -3.32 12.65 -5.52
CA HIS A 118 -4.35 13.37 -6.26
C HIS A 118 -5.68 13.15 -5.54
N GLU A 119 -6.24 14.21 -4.97
CA GLU A 119 -7.63 14.24 -4.53
C GLU A 119 -8.48 13.98 -5.77
N GLY A 120 -8.99 12.76 -5.89
CA GLY A 120 -9.82 12.38 -7.02
C GLY A 120 -11.14 13.12 -6.86
N LYS A 121 -11.35 14.16 -7.66
CA LYS A 121 -12.69 14.66 -7.96
C LYS A 121 -13.49 13.59 -8.71
#